data_AF-A0A848FP84-F1
#
_entry.id   AF-A0A848FP84-F1
#
_cell.length_a   1.000
_cell.length_b   1.000
_cell.length_c   1.000
_cell.angle_alpha   90.00
_cell.angle_beta   90.00
_cell.angle_gamma   90.00
#
_symmetry.space_group_name_H-M   'P 1'
#
loop_
_entity.id
_entity.type
_entity.pdbx_description
1 polymer ?
#
loop_
_entity_poly.entity_id
_entity_poly.type
_entity_poly.pdbx_seq_one_letter_code
_entity_poly.pdbx_strand_id
1 'polypeptide(L)'
;MQYKLEKPVHGSIGTEKYKVAIDWRNGSFISDEPVKSGGKDSGPDPYTLLLSSLASCTLVTLRMYIERKGLDVPRITVNVNMFQTKKEEETITTFDRDIVFEGELTLEQKDRLREIAAACPVSKILEGSVKVRNYVMKEEDTEKKIRYTNGEVTVVWKPEFCKHAGRCVTQLPSVFNLQERPWINMTGADSETIINQVNRCPTGALSYFNNKDEEAQQ
;
A
#
# COMPACT_ATOMS: atom_id res chain seq x y z
N MET A 1 10.95 -2.09 -8.64
CA MET A 1 9.59 -1.88 -8.09
C MET A 1 9.63 -0.66 -7.20
N GLN A 2 8.80 0.35 -7.44
CA GLN A 2 8.78 1.57 -6.63
C GLN A 2 7.43 1.70 -5.92
N TYR A 3 7.46 1.78 -4.59
CA TYR A 3 6.25 2.03 -3.79
C TYR A 3 5.90 3.52 -3.82
N LYS A 4 4.60 3.83 -3.70
CA LYS A 4 4.10 5.22 -3.65
C LYS A 4 4.47 5.95 -2.35
N LEU A 5 4.66 5.20 -1.26
CA LEU A 5 5.08 5.71 0.04
C LEU A 5 6.41 5.06 0.42
N GLU A 6 7.25 5.82 1.11
CA GLU A 6 8.51 5.32 1.67
C GLU A 6 8.25 4.29 2.77
N LYS A 7 7.39 4.64 3.73
CA LYS A 7 6.87 3.73 4.77
C LYS A 7 5.44 3.31 4.41
N PRO A 8 5.08 2.02 4.57
CA PRO A 8 3.71 1.57 4.33
C PRO A 8 2.74 2.24 5.32
N VAL A 9 1.47 2.31 4.93
CA VAL A 9 0.40 2.54 5.90
C VAL A 9 0.38 1.32 6.84
N HIS A 10 0.37 1.58 8.14
CA HIS A 10 0.28 0.54 9.17
C HIS A 10 -1.14 0.51 9.71
N GLY A 11 -1.72 -0.68 9.80
CA GLY A 11 -3.03 -0.90 10.41
C GLY A 11 -2.90 -1.95 11.50
N SER A 12 -3.51 -1.68 12.65
CA SER A 12 -3.56 -2.62 13.77
C SER A 12 -4.95 -2.65 14.39
N ILE A 13 -5.33 -3.81 14.90
CA ILE A 13 -6.58 -4.04 15.61
C ILE A 13 -6.27 -4.88 16.85
N GLY A 14 -6.84 -4.47 17.99
CA GLY A 14 -6.77 -5.20 19.25
C GLY A 14 -7.93 -6.17 19.41
N THR A 15 -8.33 -6.40 20.67
CA THR A 15 -9.50 -7.24 21.01
C THR A 15 -10.82 -6.46 21.04
N GLU A 16 -10.77 -5.12 21.00
CA GLU A 16 -11.96 -4.29 20.79
C GLU A 16 -12.56 -4.59 19.42
N LYS A 17 -13.88 -4.83 19.37
CA LYS A 17 -14.55 -5.26 18.15
C LYS A 17 -14.45 -4.19 17.06
N TYR A 18 -13.87 -4.59 15.93
CA TYR A 18 -13.85 -3.91 14.64
C TYR A 18 -13.27 -2.48 14.60
N LYS A 19 -12.71 -2.00 15.72
CA LYS A 19 -12.01 -0.73 15.79
C LYS A 19 -10.54 -0.91 15.42
N VAL A 20 -10.14 -0.24 14.35
CA VAL A 20 -8.80 -0.29 13.76
C VAL A 20 -8.10 1.04 13.97
N ALA A 21 -6.83 0.99 14.37
CA ALA A 21 -5.93 2.14 14.32
C ALA A 21 -5.16 2.10 12.98
N ILE A 22 -5.15 3.22 12.27
CA ILE A 22 -4.43 3.40 11.01
C ILE A 22 -3.40 4.52 11.18
N ASP A 23 -2.14 4.18 10.96
CA ASP A 23 -1.01 5.10 11.02
C ASP A 23 -0.41 5.31 9.63
N TRP A 24 -0.15 6.56 9.26
CA TRP A 24 0.57 6.93 8.05
C TRP A 24 1.60 8.01 8.38
N ARG A 25 2.69 8.09 7.61
CA ARG A 25 3.72 9.17 7.66
C ARG A 25 3.91 9.81 9.06
N ASN A 26 3.12 10.84 9.36
CA ASN A 26 3.16 11.68 10.55
C ASN A 26 1.81 11.79 11.30
N GLY A 27 0.83 10.92 11.04
CA GLY A 27 -0.50 11.00 11.65
C GLY A 27 -1.18 9.65 11.82
N SER A 28 -2.27 9.65 12.57
CA SER A 28 -3.08 8.48 12.89
C SER A 28 -4.58 8.80 12.86
N PHE A 29 -5.41 7.87 12.44
CA PHE A 29 -6.86 7.94 12.58
C PHE A 29 -7.44 6.56 12.91
N ILE A 30 -8.72 6.53 13.29
CA ILE A 30 -9.44 5.28 13.54
C ILE A 30 -10.39 4.95 12.39
N SER A 31 -10.53 3.65 12.10
CA SER A 31 -11.61 3.09 11.30
C SER A 31 -12.44 2.18 12.19
N ASP A 32 -13.75 2.20 12.04
CA ASP A 32 -14.65 1.41 12.88
C ASP A 32 -15.86 0.97 12.06
N GLU A 33 -16.33 -0.24 12.34
CA GLU A 33 -17.55 -0.73 11.71
C GLU A 33 -18.79 -0.09 12.36
N PRO A 34 -19.90 0.05 11.63
CA PRO A 34 -21.14 0.56 12.21
C PRO A 34 -21.70 -0.38 13.29
N VAL A 35 -22.60 0.14 14.13
CA VAL A 35 -23.24 -0.63 15.22
C VAL A 35 -23.91 -1.92 14.73
N LYS A 36 -24.56 -1.88 13.55
CA LYS A 36 -25.21 -3.06 12.93
C LYS A 36 -24.24 -4.20 12.59
N SER A 37 -22.96 -3.88 12.38
CA SER A 37 -21.88 -4.84 12.10
C SER A 37 -21.08 -5.20 13.36
N GLY A 38 -21.45 -4.63 14.52
CA GLY A 38 -20.85 -4.92 15.83
C GLY A 38 -19.72 -3.99 16.26
N GLY A 39 -19.43 -2.93 15.50
CA GLY A 39 -18.53 -1.86 15.91
C GLY A 39 -19.25 -0.76 16.67
N LYS A 40 -18.60 0.40 16.84
CA LYS A 40 -19.16 1.54 17.59
C LYS A 40 -19.47 2.75 16.71
N ASP A 41 -19.25 2.65 15.40
CA ASP A 41 -19.41 3.77 14.46
C ASP A 41 -18.59 5.01 14.88
N SER A 42 -17.44 4.78 15.51
CA SER A 42 -16.58 5.83 16.07
C SER A 42 -15.63 6.47 15.05
N GLY A 43 -15.58 5.90 13.84
CA GLY A 43 -14.81 6.37 12.69
C GLY A 43 -15.39 5.78 11.40
N PRO A 44 -14.90 6.21 10.23
CA PRO A 44 -15.39 5.68 8.95
C PRO A 44 -15.07 4.19 8.82
N ASP A 45 -16.04 3.43 8.31
CA ASP A 45 -15.85 2.04 7.92
C ASP A 45 -14.94 1.92 6.66
N PRO A 46 -14.45 0.72 6.31
CA PRO A 46 -13.56 0.53 5.16
C PRO A 46 -14.13 0.98 3.80
N TYR A 47 -15.44 0.83 3.57
CA TYR A 47 -16.07 1.32 2.33
C TYR A 47 -16.13 2.85 2.32
N THR A 48 -16.49 3.46 3.44
CA THR A 48 -16.48 4.92 3.60
C THR A 48 -15.08 5.48 3.37
N LEU A 49 -14.02 4.82 3.84
CA LEU A 49 -12.64 5.22 3.57
C LEU A 49 -12.27 5.12 2.08
N LEU A 50 -12.67 4.04 1.40
CA LEU A 50 -12.43 3.87 -0.03
C LEU A 50 -13.12 4.98 -0.84
N LEU A 51 -14.41 5.25 -0.57
CA LEU A 51 -15.17 6.32 -1.23
C LEU A 51 -14.58 7.71 -0.92
N SER A 52 -14.19 7.94 0.33
CA SER A 52 -13.53 9.18 0.76
C SER A 52 -12.22 9.42 0.02
N SER A 53 -11.45 8.36 -0.27
CA SER A 53 -10.21 8.48 -1.05
C SER A 53 -10.46 8.99 -2.47
N LEU A 54 -11.53 8.51 -3.14
CA LEU A 54 -11.92 8.95 -4.47
C LEU A 54 -12.46 10.38 -4.46
N ALA A 55 -13.31 10.71 -3.47
CA ALA A 55 -13.84 12.07 -3.29
C ALA A 55 -12.71 13.08 -3.09
N SER A 56 -11.82 12.81 -2.13
CA SER A 56 -10.67 13.66 -1.79
C SER A 56 -9.75 13.87 -3.00
N CYS A 57 -9.36 12.78 -3.67
CA CYS A 57 -8.49 12.86 -4.84
C CYS A 57 -9.11 13.67 -5.98
N THR A 58 -10.43 13.53 -6.19
CA THR A 58 -11.17 14.31 -7.18
C THR A 58 -11.16 15.80 -6.84
N LEU A 59 -11.53 16.16 -5.60
CA LEU A 59 -11.61 17.55 -5.15
C LEU A 59 -10.27 18.28 -5.27
N VAL A 60 -9.17 17.63 -4.83
CA VAL A 60 -7.82 18.18 -4.96
C VAL A 60 -7.46 18.41 -6.43
N THR A 61 -7.71 17.42 -7.30
CA THR A 61 -7.40 17.52 -8.73
C THR A 61 -8.17 18.65 -9.40
N LEU A 62 -9.46 18.79 -9.09
CA LEU A 62 -10.31 19.86 -9.61
C LEU A 62 -9.85 21.24 -9.14
N ARG A 63 -9.57 21.38 -7.83
CA ARG A 63 -9.10 22.64 -7.25
C ARG A 63 -7.80 23.10 -7.91
N MET A 64 -6.83 22.21 -8.07
CA MET A 64 -5.56 22.51 -8.77
C MET A 64 -5.79 23.01 -10.20
N TYR A 65 -6.75 22.44 -10.92
CA TYR A 65 -7.06 22.86 -12.29
C TYR A 65 -7.76 24.22 -12.34
N ILE A 66 -8.76 24.43 -11.48
CA ILE A 66 -9.52 25.67 -11.34
C ILE A 66 -8.59 26.84 -11.04
N GLU A 67 -7.69 26.69 -10.07
CA GLU A 67 -6.68 27.69 -9.71
C GLU A 67 -5.75 27.99 -10.89
N ARG A 68 -5.26 26.95 -11.56
CA ARG A 68 -4.40 27.09 -12.75
C ARG A 68 -5.08 27.85 -13.89
N LYS A 69 -6.41 27.76 -14.01
CA LYS A 69 -7.21 28.43 -15.04
C LYS A 69 -7.78 29.77 -14.60
N GLY A 70 -7.60 30.16 -13.35
CA GLY A 70 -8.15 31.42 -12.81
C GLY A 70 -9.67 31.45 -12.80
N LEU A 71 -10.34 30.30 -12.65
CA LEU A 71 -11.79 30.24 -12.58
C LEU A 71 -12.27 30.57 -11.17
N ASP A 72 -13.34 31.36 -11.05
CA ASP A 72 -13.96 31.69 -9.76
C ASP A 72 -14.99 30.62 -9.37
N VAL A 73 -14.53 29.64 -8.59
CA VAL A 73 -15.37 28.55 -8.07
C VAL A 73 -15.10 28.44 -6.57
N PRO A 74 -15.88 29.12 -5.71
CA PRO A 74 -15.62 29.19 -4.27
C PRO A 74 -15.66 27.82 -3.59
N ARG A 75 -16.61 26.95 -3.98
CA ARG A 75 -16.76 25.62 -3.41
C ARG A 75 -16.98 24.57 -4.49
N ILE A 76 -16.45 23.38 -4.23
CA ILE A 76 -16.67 22.18 -5.02
C ILE A 76 -17.14 21.12 -4.03
N THR A 77 -18.25 20.45 -4.34
CA THR A 77 -18.77 19.34 -3.55
C THR A 77 -18.80 18.10 -4.42
N VAL A 78 -18.44 16.96 -3.84
CA VAL A 78 -18.44 15.67 -4.52
C VAL A 78 -19.16 14.66 -3.62
N ASN A 79 -20.18 14.00 -4.16
CA ASN A 79 -20.81 12.83 -3.54
C ASN A 79 -20.32 11.59 -4.30
N VAL A 80 -19.95 10.55 -3.56
CA VAL A 80 -19.48 9.29 -4.16
C VAL A 80 -20.20 8.13 -3.52
N ASN A 81 -20.63 7.18 -4.33
CA ASN A 81 -21.15 5.90 -3.85
C ASN A 81 -20.65 4.76 -4.74
N MET A 82 -20.83 3.51 -4.29
CA MET A 82 -20.51 2.34 -5.09
C MET A 82 -21.60 1.29 -5.02
N PHE A 83 -21.72 0.50 -6.09
CA PHE A 83 -22.53 -0.70 -6.12
C PHE A 83 -21.83 -1.80 -6.93
N GLN A 84 -22.27 -3.03 -6.75
CA GLN A 84 -21.72 -4.19 -7.45
C GLN A 84 -22.84 -4.95 -8.16
N THR A 85 -22.56 -5.38 -9.38
CA THR A 85 -23.46 -6.22 -10.18
C THR A 85 -22.74 -7.51 -10.58
N LYS A 86 -23.48 -8.62 -10.62
CA LYS A 86 -22.95 -9.91 -11.06
C LYS A 86 -23.45 -10.19 -12.49
N LYS A 87 -22.53 -10.45 -13.41
CA LYS A 87 -22.84 -10.82 -14.80
C LYS A 87 -21.92 -11.96 -15.22
N GLU A 88 -22.51 -13.10 -15.62
CA GLU A 88 -21.77 -14.22 -16.23
C GLU A 88 -20.49 -14.63 -15.46
N GLU A 89 -20.63 -14.81 -14.13
CA GLU A 89 -19.56 -15.13 -13.16
C GLU A 89 -18.58 -13.98 -12.81
N GLU A 90 -18.65 -12.85 -13.49
CA GLU A 90 -17.87 -11.66 -13.16
C GLU A 90 -18.63 -10.72 -12.23
N THR A 91 -17.92 -10.12 -11.26
CA THR A 91 -18.44 -9.04 -10.41
C THR A 91 -17.94 -7.71 -10.93
N ILE A 92 -18.85 -6.89 -11.45
CA ILE A 92 -18.56 -5.52 -11.91
C ILE A 92 -18.83 -4.58 -10.74
N THR A 93 -17.82 -3.82 -10.33
CA THR A 93 -17.96 -2.76 -9.33
C THR A 93 -18.06 -1.42 -10.04
N THR A 94 -19.08 -0.63 -9.70
CA THR A 94 -19.33 0.68 -10.27
C THR A 94 -19.27 1.73 -9.17
N PHE A 95 -18.59 2.84 -9.44
CA PHE A 95 -18.54 4.01 -8.57
C PHE A 95 -19.26 5.17 -9.25
N ASP A 96 -20.29 5.69 -8.61
CA ASP A 96 -20.99 6.89 -9.05
C ASP A 96 -20.41 8.11 -8.35
N ARG A 97 -20.33 9.21 -9.08
CA ARG A 97 -19.77 10.47 -8.58
C ARG A 97 -20.55 11.66 -9.12
N ASP A 98 -21.20 12.36 -8.20
CA ASP A 98 -21.92 13.60 -8.48
C ASP A 98 -21.07 14.79 -8.05
N ILE A 99 -20.81 15.71 -8.97
CA ILE A 99 -19.96 16.89 -8.73
C ILE A 99 -20.78 18.15 -8.87
N VAL A 100 -20.73 19.00 -7.85
CA VAL A 100 -21.41 20.30 -7.81
C VAL A 100 -20.37 21.40 -7.67
N PHE A 101 -20.47 22.41 -8.52
CA PHE A 101 -19.63 23.61 -8.49
C PHE A 101 -20.50 24.80 -8.06
N GLU A 102 -20.05 25.56 -7.05
CA GLU A 102 -20.65 26.84 -6.72
C GLU A 102 -20.09 27.93 -7.64
N GLY A 103 -20.95 28.73 -8.27
CA GLY A 103 -20.58 29.81 -9.18
C GLY A 103 -21.09 29.62 -10.62
N GLU A 104 -20.87 30.64 -11.45
CA GLU A 104 -21.28 30.64 -12.85
C GLU A 104 -20.20 29.97 -13.72
N LEU A 105 -20.53 28.81 -14.28
CA LEU A 105 -19.67 28.07 -15.20
C LEU A 105 -20.42 27.76 -16.49
N THR A 106 -19.74 27.99 -17.61
CA THR A 106 -20.25 27.60 -18.94
C THR A 106 -20.33 26.08 -19.06
N LEU A 107 -21.15 25.59 -20.00
CA LEU A 107 -21.25 24.15 -20.29
C LEU A 107 -19.88 23.56 -20.67
N GLU A 108 -19.11 24.28 -21.49
CA GLU A 108 -17.75 23.88 -21.88
C GLU A 108 -16.81 23.75 -20.67
N GLN A 109 -16.88 24.70 -19.73
CA GLN A 109 -16.10 24.62 -18.49
C GLN A 109 -16.52 23.42 -17.64
N LYS A 110 -17.83 23.15 -17.51
CA LYS A 110 -18.35 21.99 -16.76
C LYS A 110 -17.92 20.66 -17.39
N ASP A 111 -18.02 20.55 -18.71
CA ASP A 111 -17.58 19.37 -19.45
C ASP A 111 -16.08 19.14 -19.28
N ARG A 112 -15.29 20.22 -19.35
CA ARG A 112 -13.85 20.13 -19.12
C ARG A 112 -13.52 19.70 -17.69
N LEU A 113 -14.22 20.25 -16.70
CA LEU A 113 -14.02 19.86 -15.29
C LEU A 113 -14.39 18.39 -15.06
N ARG A 114 -15.44 17.88 -15.71
CA ARG A 114 -15.81 16.46 -15.67
C ARG A 114 -14.68 15.56 -16.18
N GLU A 115 -14.04 15.91 -17.29
CA GLU A 115 -12.88 15.19 -17.83
C GLU A 115 -11.69 15.20 -16.86
N ILE A 116 -11.40 16.36 -16.26
CA ILE A 116 -10.32 16.50 -15.27
C ILE A 116 -10.61 15.65 -14.03
N ALA A 117 -11.85 15.57 -13.58
CA ALA A 117 -12.24 14.71 -12.47
C ALA A 117 -11.97 13.23 -12.75
N ALA A 118 -12.20 12.75 -13.99
CA ALA A 118 -11.88 11.39 -14.40
C ALA A 118 -10.37 11.12 -14.46
N ALA A 119 -9.54 12.15 -14.63
CA ALA A 119 -8.10 12.01 -14.70
C ALA A 119 -7.39 11.94 -13.32
N CYS A 120 -8.12 11.99 -12.21
CA CYS A 120 -7.52 11.97 -10.88
C CYS A 120 -6.77 10.63 -10.62
N PRO A 121 -5.66 10.64 -9.86
CA PRO A 121 -4.87 9.43 -9.60
C PRO A 121 -5.67 8.23 -9.08
N VAL A 122 -6.67 8.43 -8.21
CA VAL A 122 -7.49 7.33 -7.68
C VAL A 122 -8.42 6.76 -8.75
N SER A 123 -9.05 7.59 -9.61
CA SER A 123 -9.83 7.11 -10.76
C SER A 123 -8.99 6.20 -11.66
N LYS A 124 -7.76 6.62 -11.99
CA LYS A 124 -6.84 5.82 -12.81
C LYS A 124 -6.46 4.47 -12.18
N ILE A 125 -6.45 4.39 -10.85
CA ILE A 125 -6.21 3.12 -10.14
C ILE A 125 -7.45 2.23 -10.27
N LEU A 126 -8.64 2.78 -9.99
CA LEU A 126 -9.91 2.02 -10.00
C LEU A 126 -10.28 1.51 -11.40
N GLU A 127 -9.96 2.26 -12.45
CA GLU A 127 -10.22 1.89 -13.85
C GLU A 127 -9.08 1.05 -14.46
N GLY A 128 -7.99 0.83 -13.71
CA GLY A 128 -6.82 0.08 -14.16
C GLY A 128 -6.82 -1.39 -13.71
N SER A 129 -5.76 -2.11 -14.09
CA SER A 129 -5.54 -3.49 -13.64
C SER A 129 -4.97 -3.53 -12.21
N VAL A 130 -5.84 -3.72 -11.22
CA VAL A 130 -5.46 -3.77 -9.80
C VAL A 130 -5.22 -5.21 -9.35
N LYS A 131 -4.15 -5.44 -8.57
CA LYS A 131 -3.86 -6.72 -7.92
C LYS A 131 -3.52 -6.50 -6.45
N VAL A 132 -4.23 -7.19 -5.57
CA VAL A 132 -3.90 -7.28 -4.14
C VAL A 132 -3.10 -8.56 -3.91
N ARG A 133 -1.93 -8.44 -3.26
CA ARG A 133 -1.07 -9.59 -2.94
C ARG A 133 -0.97 -9.73 -1.43
N ASN A 134 -1.16 -10.94 -0.93
CA ASN A 134 -1.10 -11.26 0.49
C ASN A 134 0.18 -12.05 0.79
N TYR A 135 0.80 -11.71 1.91
CA TYR A 135 1.97 -12.41 2.43
C TYR A 135 1.80 -12.58 3.93
N VAL A 136 2.26 -13.71 4.44
CA VAL A 136 2.19 -14.05 5.87
C VAL A 136 3.58 -14.46 6.31
N MET A 137 4.04 -13.85 7.40
CA MET A 137 5.32 -14.18 8.03
C MET A 137 5.25 -15.62 8.55
N LYS A 138 6.32 -16.38 8.32
CA LYS A 138 6.50 -17.72 8.88
C LYS A 138 7.65 -17.69 9.85
N GLU A 139 7.40 -18.15 11.07
CA GLU A 139 8.38 -18.16 12.16
C GLU A 139 9.09 -19.51 12.26
N GLU A 140 8.55 -20.54 11.63
CA GLU A 140 9.10 -21.89 11.66
C GLU A 140 10.47 -21.96 10.96
N ASP A 141 11.22 -23.02 11.24
CA ASP A 141 12.43 -23.33 10.47
C ASP A 141 12.13 -24.32 9.34
N THR A 142 13.03 -24.40 8.37
CA THR A 142 12.92 -25.32 7.23
C THR A 142 14.14 -26.21 7.16
N GLU A 143 13.98 -27.44 6.67
CA GLU A 143 15.10 -28.36 6.47
C GLU A 143 16.14 -27.76 5.52
N LYS A 144 15.67 -27.18 4.41
CA LYS A 144 16.54 -26.51 3.45
C LYS A 144 16.76 -25.05 3.85
N LYS A 145 17.98 -24.75 4.29
CA LYS A 145 18.45 -23.39 4.56
C LYS A 145 19.86 -23.17 4.02
N ILE A 146 20.09 -22.00 3.43
CA ILE A 146 21.39 -21.61 2.89
C ILE A 146 21.85 -20.36 3.60
N ARG A 147 23.09 -20.37 4.09
CA ARG A 147 23.69 -19.29 4.88
C ARG A 147 24.71 -18.53 4.04
N TYR A 148 24.70 -17.21 4.16
CA TYR A 148 25.63 -16.29 3.50
C TYR A 148 26.15 -15.31 4.55
N THR A 149 27.47 -15.18 4.69
CA THR A 149 28.08 -14.36 5.74
C THR A 149 29.10 -13.37 5.17
N ASN A 150 29.22 -12.20 5.79
CA ASN A 150 30.34 -11.27 5.59
C ASN A 150 31.28 -11.22 6.80
N GLY A 151 31.12 -12.12 7.77
CA GLY A 151 31.87 -12.15 9.03
C GLY A 151 31.19 -11.39 10.17
N GLU A 152 30.41 -10.35 9.90
CA GLU A 152 29.64 -9.62 10.92
C GLU A 152 28.22 -10.18 11.07
N VAL A 153 27.53 -10.35 9.94
CA VAL A 153 26.15 -10.83 9.84
C VAL A 153 26.08 -12.04 8.94
N THR A 154 25.22 -12.99 9.32
CA THR A 154 24.83 -14.10 8.46
C THR A 154 23.37 -13.97 8.03
N VAL A 155 23.13 -13.93 6.73
CA VAL A 155 21.80 -14.04 6.12
C VAL A 155 21.46 -15.51 5.91
N VAL A 156 20.28 -15.91 6.38
CA VAL A 156 19.72 -17.24 6.19
C VAL A 156 18.56 -17.16 5.20
N TRP A 157 18.68 -17.89 4.09
CA TRP A 157 17.63 -18.04 3.10
C TRP A 157 16.93 -19.39 3.24
N LYS A 158 15.60 -19.35 3.39
CA LYS A 158 14.66 -20.48 3.46
C LYS A 158 13.82 -20.52 2.17
N PRO A 159 14.23 -21.28 1.14
CA PRO A 159 13.59 -21.24 -0.19
C PRO A 159 12.10 -21.60 -0.16
N GLU A 160 11.70 -22.51 0.70
CA GLU A 160 10.31 -23.00 0.86
C GLU A 160 9.33 -21.89 1.23
N PHE A 161 9.81 -20.85 1.91
CA PHE A 161 8.99 -19.71 2.33
C PHE A 161 8.97 -18.58 1.31
N CYS A 162 9.80 -18.66 0.27
CA CYS A 162 9.90 -17.59 -0.72
C CYS A 162 8.65 -17.53 -1.60
N LYS A 163 7.91 -16.40 -1.52
CA LYS A 163 6.77 -16.10 -2.40
C LYS A 163 7.09 -15.07 -3.48
N HIS A 164 8.38 -14.86 -3.74
CA HIS A 164 8.88 -13.96 -4.79
C HIS A 164 8.21 -12.58 -4.78
N ALA A 165 8.06 -11.99 -3.58
CA ALA A 165 7.54 -10.63 -3.44
C ALA A 165 8.39 -9.59 -4.20
N GLY A 166 9.64 -9.95 -4.53
CA GLY A 166 10.56 -9.15 -5.34
C GLY A 166 11.25 -8.03 -4.57
N ARG A 167 10.97 -7.87 -3.27
CA ARG A 167 11.53 -6.78 -2.45
C ARG A 167 13.05 -6.81 -2.42
N CYS A 168 13.66 -7.97 -2.16
CA CYS A 168 15.13 -8.13 -2.15
C CYS A 168 15.78 -7.77 -3.50
N VAL A 169 15.47 -8.53 -4.55
CA VAL A 169 16.13 -8.42 -5.86
C VAL A 169 15.84 -7.10 -6.59
N THR A 170 14.73 -6.43 -6.30
CA THR A 170 14.39 -5.16 -6.98
C THR A 170 14.77 -3.91 -6.20
N GLN A 171 15.11 -4.02 -4.91
CA GLN A 171 15.41 -2.87 -4.05
C GLN A 171 16.86 -2.83 -3.58
N LEU A 172 17.55 -3.98 -3.57
CA LEU A 172 18.99 -4.06 -3.30
C LEU A 172 19.67 -5.06 -4.25
N PRO A 173 19.70 -4.78 -5.57
CA PRO A 173 20.25 -5.69 -6.56
C PRO A 173 21.77 -5.91 -6.44
N SER A 174 22.50 -5.02 -5.76
CA SER A 174 23.93 -5.21 -5.48
C SER A 174 24.20 -6.39 -4.53
N VAL A 175 23.22 -6.74 -3.69
CA VAL A 175 23.28 -7.87 -2.75
C VAL A 175 22.47 -9.06 -3.26
N PHE A 176 21.29 -8.84 -3.83
CA PHE A 176 20.39 -9.93 -4.24
C PHE A 176 20.24 -9.96 -5.77
N ASN A 177 20.95 -10.88 -6.44
CA ASN A 177 20.97 -10.99 -7.90
C ASN A 177 20.74 -12.42 -8.39
N LEU A 178 19.61 -12.68 -9.06
CA LEU A 178 19.26 -14.01 -9.58
C LEU A 178 20.18 -14.50 -10.71
N GLN A 179 20.91 -13.61 -11.36
CA GLN A 179 21.84 -13.93 -12.44
C GLN A 179 23.21 -14.38 -11.91
N GLU A 180 23.50 -14.15 -10.63
CA GLU A 180 24.77 -14.49 -10.00
C GLU A 180 24.69 -15.81 -9.20
N ARG A 181 25.84 -16.43 -8.99
CA ARG A 181 26.02 -17.62 -8.15
C ARG A 181 27.25 -17.40 -7.26
N PRO A 182 27.07 -17.22 -5.93
CA PRO A 182 25.81 -17.20 -5.19
C PRO A 182 24.91 -16.01 -5.56
N TRP A 183 23.59 -16.15 -5.40
CA TRP A 183 22.62 -15.08 -5.70
C TRP A 183 22.52 -14.02 -4.60
N ILE A 184 23.16 -14.27 -3.45
CA ILE A 184 23.30 -13.32 -2.34
C ILE A 184 24.78 -12.97 -2.21
N ASN A 185 25.13 -11.73 -2.54
CA ASN A 185 26.46 -11.17 -2.42
C ASN A 185 26.56 -10.31 -1.15
N MET A 186 27.15 -10.88 -0.10
CA MET A 186 27.26 -10.24 1.22
C MET A 186 28.24 -9.07 1.29
N THR A 187 29.00 -8.79 0.22
CA THR A 187 29.87 -7.60 0.11
C THR A 187 29.24 -6.49 -0.74
N GLY A 188 28.04 -6.69 -1.26
CA GLY A 188 27.34 -5.74 -2.13
C GLY A 188 26.76 -4.51 -1.43
N ALA A 189 26.75 -4.49 -0.09
CA ALA A 189 26.39 -3.36 0.76
C ALA A 189 26.95 -3.59 2.18
N ASP A 190 26.88 -2.57 3.04
CA ASP A 190 27.18 -2.70 4.46
C ASP A 190 26.12 -3.57 5.19
N SER A 191 26.49 -4.11 6.36
CA SER A 191 25.67 -5.03 7.14
C SER A 191 24.31 -4.43 7.54
N GLU A 192 24.26 -3.13 7.88
CA GLU A 192 23.02 -2.45 8.27
C GLU A 192 22.04 -2.38 7.09
N THR A 193 22.53 -2.00 5.90
CA THR A 193 21.74 -1.98 4.66
C THR A 193 21.20 -3.39 4.32
N ILE A 194 22.02 -4.43 4.47
CA ILE A 194 21.59 -5.82 4.25
C ILE A 194 20.48 -6.22 5.23
N ILE A 195 20.67 -5.97 6.53
CA ILE A 195 19.69 -6.26 7.58
C ILE A 195 18.36 -5.56 7.28
N ASN A 196 18.41 -4.26 6.98
CA ASN A 196 17.24 -3.47 6.64
C ASN A 196 16.50 -4.05 5.43
N GLN A 197 17.22 -4.55 4.42
CA GLN A 197 16.59 -5.20 3.28
C GLN A 197 16.02 -6.59 3.60
N VAL A 198 16.69 -7.39 4.44
CA VAL A 198 16.21 -8.69 4.90
C VAL A 198 14.92 -8.55 5.71
N ASN A 199 14.84 -7.56 6.60
CA ASN A 199 13.65 -7.22 7.39
C ASN A 199 12.43 -6.87 6.52
N ARG A 200 12.63 -6.55 5.25
CA ARG A 200 11.52 -6.30 4.30
C ARG A 200 10.95 -7.59 3.72
N CYS A 201 11.52 -8.76 4.00
CA CYS A 201 10.98 -10.05 3.56
C CYS A 201 9.64 -10.34 4.26
N PRO A 202 8.51 -10.41 3.55
CA PRO A 202 7.20 -10.49 4.18
C PRO A 202 6.81 -11.90 4.63
N THR A 203 7.66 -12.90 4.37
CA THR A 203 7.33 -14.33 4.60
C THR A 203 8.33 -15.05 5.48
N GLY A 204 9.36 -14.38 5.99
CA GLY A 204 10.44 -15.04 6.75
C GLY A 204 11.37 -15.90 5.89
N ALA A 205 11.23 -15.83 4.55
CA ALA A 205 12.13 -16.53 3.63
C ALA A 205 13.58 -16.02 3.72
N LEU A 206 13.77 -14.79 4.17
CA LEU A 206 15.07 -14.25 4.54
C LEU A 206 14.99 -13.89 6.02
N SER A 207 16.04 -14.27 6.74
CA SER A 207 16.27 -13.92 8.13
C SER A 207 17.77 -13.68 8.32
N TYR A 208 18.17 -13.15 9.47
CA TYR A 208 19.58 -12.91 9.77
C TYR A 208 19.85 -13.11 11.26
N PHE A 209 21.12 -13.25 11.60
CA PHE A 209 21.63 -13.14 12.96
C PHE A 209 23.01 -12.48 12.94
N ASN A 210 23.39 -11.82 14.04
CA ASN A 210 24.74 -11.30 14.23
C ASN A 210 25.66 -12.42 14.69
N ASN A 211 26.83 -12.57 14.09
CA ASN A 211 27.74 -13.67 14.44
C ASN A 211 28.29 -13.53 15.86
N LYS A 212 28.48 -12.29 16.35
CA LYS A 212 28.92 -12.03 17.74
C LYS A 212 27.89 -12.50 18.79
N ASP A 213 26.60 -12.42 18.45
CA ASP A 213 25.53 -12.81 19.37
C ASP A 213 25.34 -14.33 19.39
N GLU A 214 25.63 -15.03 18.28
CA GLU A 214 25.58 -16.50 18.18
C GLU A 214 26.77 -17.15 18.92
N GLU A 215 27.98 -16.56 18.84
CA GLU A 215 29.17 -17.02 19.56
C GLU A 215 29.05 -16.86 21.09
N ALA A 216 28.28 -15.88 21.57
CA ALA A 216 28.04 -15.67 23.00
C ALA A 216 26.99 -16.62 23.61
N GLN A 217 26.28 -17.39 22.76
CA GLN A 217 25.23 -18.34 23.16
C GLN A 217 25.69 -19.82 23.06
N GLN A 218 26.93 -20.06 22.63
CA GLN A 218 27.58 -21.38 22.59
C GLN A 218 28.63 -21.50 23.70
#